data_AF-A0A284S1H0-F1
#
_entry.id   AF-A0A284S1H0-F1
#
_cell.length_a   1.000
_cell.length_b   1.000
_cell.length_c   1.000
_cell.angle_alpha   90.00
_cell.angle_beta   90.00
_cell.angle_gamma   90.00
#
_symmetry.space_group_name_H-M   'P 1'
#
loop_
_entity.id
_entity.type
_entity.pdbx_description
1 polymer ?
#
loop_
_entity_poly.entity_id
_entity_poly.type
_entity_poly.pdbx_seq_one_letter_code
_entity_poly.pdbx_strand_id
1 'polypeptide(L)'
;MFPGQHWPVHKTKCQPFAPANTVLLKPYFEPKGADYHMLPLDDLLRQATGLPTEPLRERETRPARIPRATTEGDSKPLIIKIQASVDPQTLESLSGHDFLVYTKKRDLVCRIRREDNGVQYDKIAKVVKEKGVQGTKIYLAAELKSRELLSVKTSEVLEVQPF
;
A
#
# COMPACT_ATOMS: atom_id res chain seq x y z
N MET A 1 -6.23 -1.51 -23.44
CA MET A 1 -6.59 -2.56 -22.46
C MET A 1 -7.83 -2.06 -21.72
N PHE A 2 -8.98 -2.71 -21.91
CA PHE A 2 -10.25 -2.22 -21.37
C PHE A 2 -10.39 -2.59 -19.88
N PRO A 3 -10.88 -1.68 -19.02
CA PRO A 3 -11.08 -1.98 -17.60
C PRO A 3 -12.26 -2.96 -17.45
N GLY A 4 -12.01 -4.19 -17.01
CA GLY A 4 -13.08 -5.14 -16.61
C GLY A 4 -12.87 -6.62 -16.96
N GLN A 5 -11.90 -6.97 -17.82
CA GLN A 5 -11.71 -8.35 -18.29
C GLN A 5 -11.30 -9.35 -17.20
N HIS A 6 -10.73 -8.87 -16.09
CA HIS A 6 -10.23 -9.72 -15.01
C HIS A 6 -11.29 -10.07 -13.95
N TRP A 7 -12.42 -9.35 -13.93
CA TRP A 7 -13.46 -9.54 -12.91
C TRP A 7 -14.16 -10.90 -12.94
N PRO A 8 -14.52 -11.47 -14.12
CA PRO A 8 -15.15 -12.79 -14.18
C PRO A 8 -14.23 -13.91 -13.65
N VAL A 9 -12.94 -13.84 -13.96
CA VAL A 9 -11.93 -14.81 -13.50
C VAL A 9 -11.64 -14.64 -12.01
N HIS A 10 -11.66 -13.41 -11.51
CA HIS A 10 -11.42 -13.13 -10.11
C HIS A 10 -12.57 -13.66 -9.21
N LYS A 11 -13.83 -13.51 -9.63
CA LYS A 11 -14.99 -13.97 -8.84
C LYS A 11 -14.93 -15.45 -8.47
N THR A 12 -14.42 -16.31 -9.35
CA THR A 12 -14.35 -17.76 -9.10
C THR A 12 -13.28 -18.15 -8.10
N LYS A 13 -12.32 -17.26 -7.83
CA LYS A 13 -11.23 -17.47 -6.86
C LYS A 13 -11.34 -16.56 -5.63
N CYS A 14 -12.34 -15.68 -5.60
CA CYS A 14 -12.54 -14.70 -4.54
C CYS A 14 -12.96 -15.39 -3.24
N GLN A 15 -12.14 -15.25 -2.21
CA GLN A 15 -12.39 -15.74 -0.86
C GLN A 15 -12.88 -14.62 0.07
N PRO A 16 -13.72 -14.89 1.07
CA PRO A 16 -13.99 -13.90 2.11
C PRO A 16 -12.72 -13.62 2.94
N PHE A 17 -12.71 -12.49 3.65
CA PHE A 17 -11.69 -12.23 4.68
C PHE A 17 -11.83 -13.27 5.79
N ALA A 18 -10.77 -14.04 6.02
CA ALA A 18 -10.68 -15.08 7.03
C ALA A 18 -9.32 -15.00 7.75
N PRO A 19 -9.21 -15.46 8.99
CA PRO A 19 -7.94 -15.44 9.73
C PRO A 19 -6.78 -16.15 9.00
N ALA A 20 -7.10 -17.17 8.20
CA ALA A 20 -6.11 -17.94 7.45
C ALA A 20 -5.52 -17.20 6.24
N ASN A 21 -6.25 -16.23 5.66
CA ASN A 21 -5.85 -15.53 4.43
C ASN A 21 -5.62 -14.02 4.64
N THR A 22 -5.59 -13.59 5.90
CA THR A 22 -5.56 -12.18 6.29
C THR A 22 -4.47 -11.94 7.32
N VAL A 23 -3.78 -10.81 7.18
CA VAL A 23 -2.79 -10.29 8.12
C VAL A 23 -3.39 -9.08 8.81
N LEU A 24 -3.28 -9.04 10.13
CA LEU A 24 -3.70 -7.89 10.93
C LEU A 24 -2.48 -7.01 11.17
N LEU A 25 -2.57 -5.76 10.74
CA LEU A 25 -1.50 -4.78 10.85
C LEU A 25 -1.96 -3.57 11.65
N LYS A 26 -1.08 -3.06 12.50
CA LYS A 26 -1.18 -1.76 13.16
C LYS A 26 -0.54 -0.70 12.25
N PRO A 27 -1.33 0.20 11.65
CA PRO A 27 -0.81 1.28 10.84
C PRO A 27 -0.22 2.39 11.72
N TYR A 28 0.97 2.85 11.35
CA TYR A 28 1.58 4.05 11.90
C TYR A 28 1.24 5.25 11.03
N PHE A 29 0.58 6.25 11.62
CA PHE A 29 0.28 7.51 10.95
C PHE A 29 1.25 8.58 11.43
N GLU A 30 1.94 9.23 10.49
CA GLU A 30 2.85 10.31 10.86
C GLU A 30 2.09 11.45 11.57
N PRO A 31 2.70 12.03 12.62
CA PRO A 31 2.09 13.15 13.33
C PRO A 31 1.90 14.36 12.40
N LYS A 32 0.86 15.15 12.67
CA LYS A 32 0.61 16.39 11.91
C LYS A 32 1.83 17.31 12.01
N GLY A 33 2.32 17.79 10.86
CA GLY A 33 3.51 18.66 10.77
C GLY A 33 4.82 17.92 10.48
N ALA A 34 4.78 16.61 10.26
CA ALA A 34 5.89 15.91 9.61
C ALA A 34 5.92 16.29 8.12
N ASP A 35 6.81 17.21 7.74
CA ASP A 35 6.97 17.72 6.37
C ASP A 35 7.72 16.73 5.47
N TYR A 36 7.18 15.53 5.28
CA TYR A 36 7.67 14.59 4.27
C TYR A 36 6.74 14.57 3.06
N HIS A 37 7.06 15.35 2.04
CA HIS A 37 6.43 15.18 0.74
C HIS A 37 6.84 13.84 0.15
N MET A 38 5.87 12.96 -0.10
CA MET A 38 6.14 11.74 -0.84
C MET A 38 6.32 12.08 -2.31
N LEU A 39 7.56 12.14 -2.76
CA LEU A 39 7.87 12.26 -4.17
C LEU A 39 7.73 10.88 -4.83
N PRO A 40 6.85 10.72 -5.83
CA PRO A 40 6.81 9.50 -6.63
C PRO A 40 8.16 9.28 -7.32
N LEU A 41 8.72 8.07 -7.22
CA LEU A 41 9.99 7.74 -7.86
C LEU A 41 9.94 7.95 -9.39
N ASP A 42 8.79 7.66 -10.02
CA ASP A 42 8.59 7.90 -11.45
C ASP A 42 8.69 9.38 -11.82
N ASP A 43 8.30 10.29 -10.92
CA ASP A 43 8.45 11.74 -11.11
C ASP A 43 9.92 12.13 -11.05
N LEU A 44 10.65 11.60 -10.06
CA LEU A 44 12.09 11.83 -9.89
C LEU A 44 12.89 11.29 -11.10
N LEU A 45 12.54 10.12 -11.62
CA LEU A 45 13.15 9.56 -12.83
C LEU A 45 12.84 10.38 -14.08
N ARG A 46 11.61 10.87 -14.24
CA ARG A 46 11.25 11.74 -15.37
C ARG A 46 11.99 13.06 -15.33
N GLN A 47 12.07 13.69 -14.14
CA GLN A 47 12.88 14.88 -13.93
C GLN A 47 14.36 14.63 -14.27
N ALA A 48 14.94 13.52 -13.80
CA ALA A 48 16.33 13.17 -14.07
C ALA A 48 16.62 12.87 -15.55
N THR A 49 15.63 12.39 -16.31
CA THR A 49 15.76 12.03 -17.73
C THR A 49 15.28 13.13 -18.69
N GLY A 50 14.84 14.28 -18.16
CA GLY A 50 14.33 15.39 -18.96
C GLY A 50 13.01 15.08 -19.69
N LEU A 51 12.27 14.05 -19.26
CA LEU A 51 10.96 13.73 -19.83
C LEU A 51 9.93 14.76 -19.36
N PRO A 52 9.01 15.20 -20.24
CA PRO A 52 7.92 16.08 -19.82
C PRO A 52 7.10 15.42 -18.72
N THR A 53 6.94 16.11 -17.60
CA THR A 53 6.11 15.65 -16.48
C THR A 53 4.99 16.65 -16.27
N GLU A 54 3.75 16.15 -16.21
CA GLU A 54 2.66 16.97 -15.69
C GLU A 54 2.98 17.33 -14.23
N PRO A 55 2.66 18.54 -13.78
CA PRO A 55 2.90 18.92 -12.40
C PRO A 55 2.14 17.98 -11.47
N LEU A 56 2.85 17.41 -10.50
CA LEU A 56 2.26 16.55 -9.48
C LEU A 56 1.10 17.27 -8.80
N ARG A 57 -0.04 16.61 -8.72
CA ARG A 57 -1.18 17.16 -7.99
C ARG A 57 -0.84 17.12 -6.50
N GLU A 58 -1.27 18.13 -5.76
CA GLU A 58 -1.02 18.21 -4.31
C GLU A 58 -1.41 16.91 -3.57
N ARG A 59 -2.47 16.23 -4.01
CA ARG A 59 -2.89 14.94 -3.46
C ARG A 59 -1.85 13.81 -3.57
N GLU A 60 -0.98 13.85 -4.57
CA GLU A 60 0.02 12.82 -4.88
C GLU A 60 1.26 12.92 -3.98
N THR A 61 1.49 14.11 -3.39
CA THR A 61 2.61 14.38 -2.49
C THR A 61 2.23 14.45 -1.02
N ARG A 62 0.93 14.26 -0.69
CA ARG A 62 0.42 14.36 0.69
C ARG A 62 1.01 13.28 1.62
N PRO A 63 1.48 13.66 2.83
CA PRO A 63 2.28 12.80 3.73
C PRO A 63 1.48 11.70 4.43
N ALA A 64 0.42 12.05 5.16
CA ALA A 64 -0.38 11.08 5.91
C ALA A 64 -1.85 11.47 5.88
N ARG A 65 -2.73 10.49 5.70
CA ARG A 65 -4.17 10.69 5.82
C ARG A 65 -4.80 9.49 6.49
N ILE A 66 -5.45 9.77 7.61
CA ILE A 66 -6.34 8.83 8.26
C ILE A 66 -7.70 9.04 7.56
N PRO A 67 -8.30 8.01 6.96
CA PRO A 67 -9.68 8.09 6.53
C PRO A 67 -10.52 8.56 7.71
N ARG A 68 -11.48 9.47 7.49
CA ARG A 68 -12.44 9.82 8.56
C ARG A 68 -13.02 8.49 9.06
N ALA A 69 -12.90 8.26 10.37
CA ALA A 69 -13.42 7.04 10.98
C ALA A 69 -14.87 6.89 10.52
N THR A 70 -15.15 5.84 9.77
CA THR A 70 -16.51 5.33 9.69
C THR A 70 -16.87 4.90 11.11
N THR A 71 -18.09 5.22 11.52
CA THR A 71 -18.68 4.97 12.84
C THR A 71 -18.23 3.63 13.43
N GLU A 72 -18.06 3.54 14.76
CA GLU A 72 -17.70 2.28 15.44
C GLU A 72 -18.59 1.13 14.94
N GLY A 73 -17.99 0.16 14.24
CA GLY A 73 -18.70 -0.97 13.62
C GLY A 73 -18.60 -1.06 12.09
N ASP A 74 -18.28 0.04 11.39
CA ASP A 74 -18.14 0.04 9.93
C ASP A 74 -16.68 -0.20 9.50
N SER A 75 -16.39 -1.40 9.01
CA SER A 75 -15.13 -1.69 8.32
C SER A 75 -15.15 -1.09 6.91
N LYS A 76 -14.16 -0.25 6.59
CA LYS A 76 -14.06 0.35 5.25
C LYS A 76 -13.22 -0.56 4.34
N PRO A 77 -13.79 -1.16 3.28
CA PRO A 77 -13.01 -1.89 2.29
C PRO A 77 -12.19 -0.91 1.44
N LEU A 78 -10.92 -1.26 1.21
CA LEU A 78 -9.93 -0.44 0.54
C LEU A 78 -9.08 -1.30 -0.40
N ILE A 79 -8.64 -0.69 -1.49
CA ILE A 79 -7.55 -1.23 -2.31
C ILE A 79 -6.30 -0.43 -1.96
N ILE A 80 -5.31 -1.12 -1.42
CA ILE A 80 -4.05 -0.52 -0.96
C ILE A 80 -2.89 -0.98 -1.83
N LYS A 81 -1.96 -0.06 -2.04
CA LYS A 81 -0.61 -0.34 -2.51
C LYS A 81 0.30 -0.40 -1.29
N ILE A 82 1.01 -1.51 -1.14
CA ILE A 82 2.09 -1.66 -0.15
C ILE A 82 3.39 -1.59 -0.92
N GLN A 83 4.27 -0.70 -0.50
CA GLN A 83 5.54 -0.43 -1.15
C GLN A 83 6.67 -0.57 -0.14
N ALA A 84 7.63 -1.43 -0.45
CA ALA A 84 8.89 -1.55 0.28
C ALA A 84 9.71 -0.28 0.12
N SER A 85 10.46 0.06 1.16
CA SER A 85 11.56 1.01 1.00
C SER A 85 12.60 0.39 0.09
N VAL A 86 13.10 1.16 -0.88
CA VAL A 86 14.11 0.70 -1.83
C VAL A 86 15.37 1.52 -1.68
N ASP A 87 16.51 0.89 -1.96
CA ASP A 87 17.77 1.60 -2.10
C ASP A 87 17.70 2.43 -3.40
N PRO A 88 17.91 3.75 -3.37
CA PRO A 88 17.86 4.58 -4.57
C PRO A 88 18.96 4.24 -5.59
N GLN A 89 20.06 3.58 -5.20
CA GLN A 89 21.15 3.19 -6.10
C GLN A 89 20.90 1.83 -6.76
N THR A 90 20.44 0.83 -5.99
CA THR A 90 20.25 -0.54 -6.50
C THR A 90 18.82 -0.85 -6.90
N LEU A 91 17.85 -0.02 -6.48
CA LEU A 91 16.40 -0.23 -6.61
C LEU A 91 15.90 -1.52 -5.94
N GLU A 92 16.73 -2.14 -5.11
CA GLU A 92 16.38 -3.34 -4.36
C GLU A 92 15.62 -2.98 -3.09
N SER A 93 14.73 -3.88 -2.65
CA SER A 93 13.99 -3.72 -1.40
C SER A 93 14.95 -3.75 -0.20
N LEU A 94 14.94 -2.68 0.60
CA LEU A 94 15.65 -2.60 1.87
C LEU A 94 14.89 -3.41 2.93
N SER A 95 15.43 -4.58 3.27
CA SER A 95 14.85 -5.45 4.29
C SER A 95 14.83 -4.77 5.67
N GLY A 96 13.72 -4.90 6.39
CA GLY A 96 13.57 -4.37 7.75
C GLY A 96 13.16 -2.89 7.86
N HIS A 97 13.08 -2.17 6.74
CA HIS A 97 12.57 -0.80 6.70
C HIS A 97 11.05 -0.75 6.53
N ASP A 98 10.42 0.28 7.10
CA ASP A 98 8.97 0.49 7.03
C ASP A 98 8.40 0.33 5.61
N PHE A 99 7.25 -0.34 5.52
CA PHE A 99 6.45 -0.32 4.31
C PHE A 99 5.61 0.94 4.26
N LEU A 100 5.56 1.56 3.09
CA LEU A 100 4.61 2.62 2.79
C LEU A 100 3.32 2.02 2.27
N VAL A 101 2.19 2.39 2.86
CA VAL A 101 0.86 1.88 2.50
C VAL A 101 -0.07 3.03 2.15
N TYR A 102 -0.68 2.97 0.97
CA TYR A 102 -1.63 4.00 0.55
C TYR A 102 -2.66 3.51 -0.44
N THR A 103 -3.78 4.22 -0.51
CA THR A 103 -4.80 4.04 -1.55
C THR A 103 -4.52 4.90 -2.77
N LYS A 104 -5.13 4.57 -3.90
CA LYS A 104 -4.98 5.34 -5.16
C LYS A 104 -5.36 6.81 -5.00
N LYS A 105 -6.40 7.08 -4.20
CA LYS A 105 -6.87 8.44 -3.92
C LYS A 105 -6.06 9.15 -2.81
N ARG A 106 -5.07 8.48 -2.22
CA ARG A 106 -4.33 8.94 -1.03
C ARG A 106 -5.27 9.38 0.11
N ASP A 107 -6.42 8.69 0.24
CA ASP A 107 -7.37 8.88 1.34
C ASP A 107 -6.98 8.07 2.59
N LEU A 108 -6.18 7.02 2.40
CA LEU A 108 -5.38 6.35 3.42
C LEU A 108 -3.91 6.49 3.01
N VAL A 109 -3.08 6.97 3.94
CA VAL A 109 -1.61 6.90 3.83
C VAL A 109 -1.03 6.65 5.22
N CYS A 110 -0.29 5.56 5.36
CA CYS A 110 0.36 5.14 6.61
C CYS A 110 1.64 4.35 6.35
N ARG A 111 2.40 4.10 7.41
CA ARG A 111 3.57 3.22 7.41
C ARG A 111 3.25 1.96 8.19
N ILE A 112 3.85 0.84 7.81
CA ILE A 112 3.81 -0.40 8.60
C ILE A 112 5.23 -0.65 9.08
N ARG A 113 5.40 -0.56 10.40
CA ARG A 113 6.68 -0.75 11.06
C ARG A 113 6.80 -2.16 11.60
N ARG A 114 8.01 -2.71 11.59
CA ARG A 114 8.28 -4.03 12.18
C ARG A 114 8.11 -4.01 13.70
N GLU A 115 8.51 -2.94 14.37
CA GLU A 115 8.41 -2.77 15.83
C GLU A 115 6.98 -2.91 16.36
N ASP A 116 5.99 -2.39 15.61
CA ASP A 116 4.58 -2.40 15.99
C ASP A 116 3.86 -3.72 15.67
N ASN A 117 4.39 -4.52 14.72
CA ASN A 117 3.67 -5.59 14.06
C ASN A 117 4.33 -6.97 14.17
N GLY A 118 5.62 -7.04 14.48
CA GLY A 118 6.40 -8.26 14.66
C GLY A 118 6.16 -9.31 13.57
N VAL A 119 5.61 -10.46 13.95
CA VAL A 119 5.36 -11.60 13.04
C VAL A 119 4.44 -11.23 11.87
N GLN A 120 3.49 -10.31 12.08
CA GLN A 120 2.57 -9.89 11.01
C GLN A 120 3.30 -9.06 9.94
N TYR A 121 4.29 -8.27 10.36
CA TYR A 121 5.19 -7.58 9.44
C TYR A 121 5.99 -8.58 8.59
N ASP A 122 6.57 -9.60 9.22
CA ASP A 122 7.40 -10.58 8.51
C ASP A 122 6.57 -11.38 7.48
N LYS A 123 5.30 -11.67 7.79
CA LYS A 123 4.35 -12.26 6.84
C LYS A 123 4.11 -11.37 5.63
N ILE A 124 3.82 -10.07 5.83
CA ILE A 124 3.59 -9.17 4.70
C ILE A 124 4.86 -8.95 3.90
N ALA A 125 6.02 -8.85 4.55
CA ALA A 125 7.32 -8.73 3.88
C ALA A 125 7.60 -9.93 2.96
N LYS A 126 7.32 -11.15 3.44
CA LYS A 126 7.42 -12.36 2.62
C LYS A 126 6.48 -12.30 1.41
N VAL A 127 5.23 -11.88 1.59
CA VAL A 127 4.24 -11.77 0.52
C VAL A 127 4.65 -10.72 -0.53
N VAL A 128 5.15 -9.55 -0.09
CA VAL A 128 5.66 -8.49 -0.97
C VAL A 128 6.85 -9.01 -1.77
N LYS A 129 7.80 -9.71 -1.13
CA LYS A 129 8.98 -10.26 -1.80
C LYS A 129 8.63 -11.34 -2.83
N GLU A 130 7.71 -12.25 -2.49
CA GLU A 130 7.37 -13.41 -3.33
C GLU A 130 6.37 -13.08 -4.44
N LYS A 131 5.39 -12.19 -4.17
CA LYS A 131 4.28 -11.92 -5.09
C LYS A 131 4.19 -10.48 -5.57
N GLY A 132 5.05 -9.59 -5.05
CA GLY A 132 5.10 -8.20 -5.46
C GLY A 132 5.82 -8.02 -6.79
N VAL A 133 5.49 -6.93 -7.48
CA VAL A 133 6.20 -6.48 -8.69
C VAL A 133 7.64 -6.19 -8.29
N GLN A 134 8.58 -6.93 -8.87
CA GLN A 134 10.01 -6.87 -8.54
C GLN A 134 10.32 -7.04 -7.04
N GLY A 135 9.40 -7.62 -6.26
CA GLY A 135 9.55 -7.74 -4.81
C GLY A 135 9.49 -6.42 -4.04
N THR A 136 9.11 -5.30 -4.68
CA THR A 136 9.14 -3.95 -4.07
C THR A 136 7.76 -3.34 -3.86
N LYS A 137 6.74 -3.77 -4.60
CA LYS A 137 5.37 -3.24 -4.47
C LYS A 137 4.30 -4.27 -4.77
N ILE A 138 3.18 -4.20 -4.07
CA ILE A 138 2.05 -5.11 -4.24
C ILE A 138 0.72 -4.38 -4.03
N TYR A 139 -0.33 -4.85 -4.69
CA TYR A 139 -1.68 -4.32 -4.57
C TYR A 139 -2.57 -5.36 -3.91
N LEU A 140 -3.23 -5.01 -2.81
CA LEU A 140 -4.02 -5.93 -2.00
C LEU A 140 -5.37 -5.32 -1.63
N ALA A 141 -6.35 -6.18 -1.42
CA ALA A 141 -7.59 -5.82 -0.74
C ALA A 141 -7.33 -5.73 0.76
N ALA A 142 -7.87 -4.68 1.39
CA ALA A 142 -7.76 -4.47 2.82
C ALA A 142 -9.06 -3.91 3.40
N GLU A 143 -9.25 -4.09 4.70
CA GLU A 143 -10.32 -3.48 5.47
C GLU A 143 -9.71 -2.68 6.60
N LEU A 144 -10.01 -1.38 6.64
CA LEU A 144 -9.69 -0.56 7.80
C LEU A 144 -10.79 -0.76 8.83
N LYS A 145 -10.51 -1.55 9.87
CA LYS A 145 -11.47 -1.85 10.95
C LYS A 145 -11.50 -0.73 11.99
N SER A 146 -10.34 -0.14 12.26
CA SER A 146 -10.19 1.01 13.14
C SER A 146 -8.93 1.79 12.76
N ARG A 147 -8.67 2.92 13.43
CA ARG A 147 -7.42 3.66 13.25
C ARG A 147 -6.18 2.82 13.58
N GLU A 148 -6.32 1.77 14.39
CA GLU A 148 -5.20 0.96 14.85
C GLU A 148 -5.17 -0.44 14.21
N LEU A 149 -6.17 -0.76 13.38
CA LEU A 149 -6.30 -2.10 12.83
C LEU A 149 -6.62 -2.06 11.34
N LEU A 150 -5.62 -2.43 10.55
CA LEU A 150 -5.71 -2.65 9.12
C LEU A 150 -5.65 -4.16 8.85
N SER A 151 -6.72 -4.69 8.28
CA SER A 151 -6.88 -6.10 7.95
C SER A 151 -6.56 -6.29 6.47
N VAL A 152 -5.43 -6.92 6.13
CA VAL A 152 -4.94 -7.04 4.75
C VAL A 152 -5.05 -8.48 4.26
N LYS A 153 -5.71 -8.69 3.14
CA LYS A 153 -5.86 -10.01 2.54
C LYS A 153 -4.63 -10.35 1.70
N THR A 154 -3.96 -11.45 2.01
CA THR A 154 -2.68 -11.84 1.39
C THR A 154 -2.78 -13.01 0.41
N SER A 155 -3.95 -13.68 0.36
CA SER A 155 -4.21 -14.73 -0.62
C SER A 155 -4.40 -14.20 -2.03
N GLU A 156 -4.98 -13.01 -2.17
CA GLU A 156 -5.36 -12.42 -3.45
C GLU A 156 -4.55 -11.16 -3.75
N VAL A 157 -3.60 -11.33 -4.66
CA VAL A 157 -2.83 -10.22 -5.21
C VAL A 157 -3.59 -9.62 -6.37
N LEU A 158 -3.86 -8.33 -6.28
CA LEU A 158 -4.47 -7.57 -7.36
C LEU A 158 -3.41 -7.26 -8.43
N GLU A 159 -3.87 -7.15 -9.67
CA GLU A 159 -3.00 -6.78 -10.77
C GLU A 159 -2.41 -5.38 -10.59
N VAL A 160 -1.36 -5.11 -11.37
CA VAL A 160 -0.71 -3.80 -11.39
C VAL A 160 -1.73 -2.74 -11.77
N GLN A 161 -2.11 -1.93 -10.79
CA GLN A 161 -3.05 -0.85 -10.98
C GLN A 161 -2.30 0.44 -11.32
N PRO A 162 -2.80 1.28 -12.25
CA PRO A 162 -2.28 2.62 -12.43
C PRO A 162 -2.61 3.44 -11.18
N PHE A 163 -1.61 3.69 -10.33
CA PHE A 163 -1.70 4.45 -9.09
C PHE A 163 -1.04 5.81 -9.26
#